data_AF-A0A1D6M4Y1-F1
#
_entry.id   AF-A0A1D6M4Y1-F1
#
_cell.length_a   1.000
_cell.length_b   1.000
_cell.length_c   1.000
_cell.angle_alpha   90.00
_cell.angle_beta   90.00
_cell.angle_gamma   90.00
#
_symmetry.space_group_name_H-M   'P 1'
#
loop_
_entity.id
_entity.type
_entity.pdbx_description
1 polymer ?
#
loop_
_entity_poly.entity_id
_entity_poly.type
_entity_poly.pdbx_seq_one_letter_code
_entity_poly.pdbx_strand_id
1 'polypeptide(L)'
;MPLNIDIDLFKLDIDELIADYSKENCTSLFEFKRVWMGKKFSYIYEGRPKTNSGLFMQSLFLHCIGYLTSQSSLHQRLAGLYCLYCLYECQPYKPQFKIYLSLEECRQLKDIVVMAKQNGLQLVPALVKRMLDKDMFLFGYMNLIDDNGDKQVEELTALQNKRVKFACDKYV
;
A
#
# COMPACT_ATOMS: atom_id res chain seq x y z
N MET A 1 15.38 -18.65 15.29
CA MET A 1 15.19 -19.02 13.87
C MET A 1 14.47 -17.85 13.21
N PRO A 2 15.03 -17.17 12.21
CA PRO A 2 14.28 -16.11 11.54
C PRO A 2 13.10 -16.77 10.83
N LEU A 3 11.88 -16.32 11.14
CA LEU A 3 10.69 -16.73 10.40
C LEU A 3 10.88 -16.16 8.98
N ASN A 4 11.14 -17.01 8.00
CA ASN A 4 11.17 -16.58 6.61
C ASN A 4 9.71 -16.20 6.26
N ILE A 5 9.44 -14.91 6.19
CA ILE A 5 8.12 -14.38 5.84
C ILE A 5 7.96 -14.70 4.35
N ASP A 6 7.06 -15.61 4.01
CA ASP A 6 6.73 -15.90 2.61
C ASP A 6 5.87 -14.77 2.06
N ILE A 7 6.56 -13.70 1.65
CA ILE A 7 5.94 -12.46 1.18
C ILE A 7 5.09 -12.72 -0.07
N ASP A 8 5.44 -13.74 -0.87
CA ASP A 8 4.79 -14.00 -2.14
C ASP A 8 3.37 -14.55 -1.96
N LEU A 9 3.11 -15.30 -0.90
CA LEU A 9 1.74 -15.71 -0.54
C LEU A 9 0.83 -14.52 -0.22
N PHE A 10 1.36 -13.47 0.41
CA PHE A 10 0.54 -12.29 0.72
C PHE A 10 0.27 -11.40 -0.50
N LYS A 11 1.21 -11.39 -1.45
CA LYS A 11 1.04 -10.72 -2.73
C LYS A 11 -0.07 -11.37 -3.57
N LEU A 12 -0.22 -12.69 -3.46
CA LEU A 12 -1.25 -13.44 -4.19
C LEU A 12 -2.67 -12.95 -3.88
N ASP A 13 -2.97 -12.66 -2.61
CA ASP A 13 -4.27 -12.09 -2.20
C ASP A 13 -4.57 -10.75 -2.91
N ILE A 14 -3.54 -9.93 -3.13
CA ILE A 14 -3.63 -8.65 -3.85
C ILE A 14 -3.77 -8.90 -5.36
N ASP A 15 -2.99 -9.82 -5.91
CA ASP A 15 -3.02 -10.16 -7.33
C ASP A 15 -4.41 -10.67 -7.74
N GLU A 16 -4.97 -11.59 -6.95
CA GLU A 16 -6.31 -12.12 -7.17
C GLU A 16 -7.40 -11.04 -7.05
N LEU A 17 -7.28 -10.14 -6.07
CA LEU A 17 -8.19 -9.01 -5.92
C LEU A 17 -8.17 -8.10 -7.15
N ILE A 18 -6.98 -7.73 -7.62
CA ILE A 18 -6.81 -6.85 -8.77
C ILE A 18 -7.28 -7.54 -10.05
N ALA A 19 -6.98 -8.83 -10.22
CA ALA A 19 -7.44 -9.62 -11.35
C ALA A 19 -8.97 -9.71 -11.40
N ASP A 20 -9.63 -9.96 -10.26
CA ASP A 20 -11.10 -10.04 -10.21
C ASP A 20 -11.75 -8.69 -10.47
N TYR A 21 -11.24 -7.60 -9.89
CA TYR A 21 -11.74 -6.26 -10.17
C TYR A 21 -11.55 -5.86 -11.64
N SER A 22 -10.44 -6.27 -12.25
CA SER A 22 -10.13 -5.93 -13.65
C SER A 22 -11.05 -6.62 -14.66
N LYS A 23 -11.73 -7.71 -14.30
CA LYS A 23 -12.72 -8.38 -15.17
C LYS A 23 -13.95 -7.52 -15.46
N GLU A 24 -14.30 -6.62 -14.54
CA GLU A 24 -15.51 -5.80 -14.63
C GLU A 24 -15.33 -4.52 -15.47
N ASN A 25 -14.12 -4.23 -15.99
CA ASN A 25 -13.77 -2.97 -16.70
C ASN A 25 -14.31 -1.71 -15.98
N CYS A 26 -14.26 -1.75 -14.65
CA CYS A 26 -14.81 -0.71 -13.79
C CYS A 26 -13.69 0.20 -13.24
N THR A 27 -13.99 1.49 -13.07
CA THR A 27 -13.06 2.48 -12.50
C THR A 27 -13.50 2.98 -11.11
N SER A 28 -14.59 2.43 -10.56
CA SER A 28 -15.22 2.88 -9.32
C SER A 28 -14.58 2.27 -8.08
N LEU A 29 -14.18 3.12 -7.12
CA LEU A 29 -13.77 2.68 -5.78
C LEU A 29 -14.89 1.93 -5.04
N PHE A 30 -16.16 2.26 -5.29
CA PHE A 30 -17.27 1.57 -4.64
C PHE A 30 -17.34 0.10 -5.08
N GLU A 31 -17.21 -0.15 -6.38
CA GLU A 31 -17.19 -1.49 -6.95
C GLU A 31 -15.93 -2.24 -6.49
N PHE A 32 -14.78 -1.56 -6.45
CA PHE A 32 -13.55 -2.12 -5.89
C PHE A 32 -13.75 -2.57 -4.44
N LYS A 33 -14.39 -1.75 -3.60
CA LYS A 33 -14.71 -2.11 -2.23
C LYS A 33 -15.68 -3.29 -2.14
N ARG A 34 -16.62 -3.44 -3.07
CA ARG A 34 -17.49 -4.62 -3.13
C ARG A 34 -16.67 -5.88 -3.36
N VAL A 35 -15.74 -5.88 -4.33
CA VAL A 35 -14.84 -7.02 -4.58
C VAL A 35 -13.94 -7.26 -3.36
N TRP A 36 -13.35 -6.22 -2.79
CA TRP A 36 -12.56 -6.30 -1.55
C TRP A 36 -13.32 -6.99 -0.42
N MET A 37 -14.56 -6.57 -0.14
CA MET A 37 -15.36 -7.14 0.95
C MET A 37 -15.78 -8.60 0.67
N GLY A 38 -15.80 -9.02 -0.59
CA GLY A 38 -16.02 -10.42 -0.97
C GLY A 38 -14.78 -11.31 -0.80
N LYS A 39 -13.58 -10.73 -0.69
CA LYS A 39 -12.33 -11.48 -0.48
C LYS A 39 -12.17 -11.84 0.99
N LYS A 40 -11.73 -13.08 1.22
CA LYS A 40 -11.39 -13.57 2.57
C LYS A 40 -10.02 -13.10 3.04
N PHE A 41 -9.11 -12.81 2.10
CA PHE A 41 -7.73 -12.40 2.38
C PHE A 41 -7.03 -13.36 3.35
N SER A 42 -7.13 -14.66 3.06
CA SER A 42 -6.67 -15.71 3.96
C SER A 42 -5.20 -15.57 4.29
N TYR A 43 -4.36 -15.19 3.31
CA TYR A 43 -2.93 -15.03 3.55
C TYR A 43 -2.65 -13.74 4.33
N ILE A 44 -3.25 -12.61 3.96
CA ILE A 44 -3.00 -11.33 4.64
C ILE A 44 -3.46 -11.34 6.11
N TYR A 45 -4.59 -11.99 6.43
CA TYR A 45 -5.14 -11.97 7.80
C TYR A 45 -4.73 -13.18 8.64
N GLU A 46 -4.80 -14.40 8.12
CA GLU A 46 -4.47 -15.61 8.90
C GLU A 46 -2.95 -15.88 8.93
N GLY A 47 -2.24 -15.50 7.86
CA GLY A 47 -0.79 -15.64 7.74
C GLY A 47 0.01 -14.45 8.31
N ARG A 48 -0.65 -13.45 8.90
CA ARG A 48 0.00 -12.24 9.40
C ARG A 48 1.13 -12.56 10.39
N PRO A 49 2.36 -12.05 10.17
CA PRO A 49 3.46 -12.34 11.07
C PRO A 49 3.27 -11.66 12.44
N LYS A 50 3.70 -12.36 13.51
CA LYS A 50 3.66 -11.84 14.89
C LYS A 50 4.78 -10.83 15.18
N THR A 51 5.85 -10.88 14.41
CA THR A 51 7.00 -9.97 14.45
C THR A 51 7.18 -9.31 13.07
N ASN A 52 7.97 -8.24 12.97
CA ASN A 52 8.24 -7.55 11.69
C ASN A 52 6.99 -7.01 10.96
N SER A 53 5.98 -6.57 11.72
CA SER A 53 4.74 -6.01 11.18
C SER A 53 4.95 -4.81 10.26
N GLY A 54 5.98 -3.99 10.50
CA GLY A 54 6.35 -2.88 9.61
C GLY A 54 6.81 -3.36 8.24
N LEU A 55 7.77 -4.30 8.20
CA LEU A 55 8.25 -4.93 6.97
C LEU A 55 7.08 -5.56 6.19
N PHE A 56 6.20 -6.27 6.89
CA PHE A 56 5.01 -6.87 6.30
C PHE A 56 4.07 -5.83 5.70
N MET A 57 3.74 -4.76 6.42
CA MET A 57 2.87 -3.71 5.88
C MET A 57 3.51 -2.99 4.70
N GLN A 58 4.81 -2.70 4.77
CA GLN A 58 5.52 -2.06 3.65
C GLN A 58 5.59 -2.98 2.43
N SER A 59 5.74 -4.30 2.59
CA SER A 59 5.74 -5.21 1.44
C SER A 59 4.38 -5.25 0.72
N LEU A 60 3.27 -5.22 1.47
CA LEU A 60 1.93 -5.10 0.90
C LEU A 60 1.74 -3.77 0.17
N PHE A 61 2.14 -2.66 0.79
CA PHE A 61 2.06 -1.34 0.17
C PHE A 61 2.90 -1.26 -1.11
N LEU A 62 4.14 -1.76 -1.07
CA LEU A 62 5.05 -1.77 -2.21
C LEU A 62 4.47 -2.57 -3.37
N HIS A 63 3.82 -3.70 -3.09
CA HIS A 63 3.16 -4.49 -4.13
C HIS A 63 2.01 -3.73 -4.80
N CYS A 64 1.17 -3.03 -4.02
CA CYS A 64 0.13 -2.15 -4.57
C CYS A 64 0.71 -0.98 -5.38
N ILE A 65 1.82 -0.40 -4.93
CA ILE A 65 2.53 0.67 -5.64
C ILE A 65 3.06 0.13 -6.98
N GLY A 66 3.58 -1.10 -7.02
CA GLY A 66 3.98 -1.75 -8.27
C GLY A 66 2.86 -1.77 -9.32
N TYR A 67 1.63 -2.10 -8.91
CA TYR A 67 0.47 -1.99 -9.80
C TYR A 67 0.17 -0.56 -10.23
N LEU A 68 0.18 0.38 -9.28
CA LEU A 68 -0.05 1.81 -9.54
C LEU A 68 0.91 2.38 -10.60
N THR A 69 2.19 2.03 -10.50
CA THR A 69 3.29 2.61 -11.28
C THR A 69 3.65 1.82 -12.54
N SER A 70 3.16 0.59 -12.66
CA SER A 70 3.34 -0.25 -13.85
C SER A 70 2.78 0.37 -15.13
N GLN A 71 3.26 -0.13 -16.28
CA GLN A 71 2.71 0.16 -17.62
C GLN A 71 1.41 -0.62 -17.92
N SER A 72 0.72 -1.08 -16.87
CA SER A 72 -0.52 -1.87 -16.99
C SER A 72 -1.72 -0.98 -17.37
N SER A 73 -2.87 -1.63 -17.58
CA SER A 73 -4.11 -0.92 -17.94
C SER A 73 -4.52 0.10 -16.88
N LEU A 74 -5.28 1.12 -17.29
CA LEU A 74 -5.86 2.10 -16.36
C LEU A 74 -6.57 1.44 -15.17
N HIS A 75 -7.37 0.40 -15.44
CA HIS A 75 -8.11 -0.33 -14.42
C HIS A 75 -7.20 -0.94 -13.37
N GLN A 76 -6.10 -1.57 -13.78
CA GLN A 76 -5.13 -2.19 -12.87
C GLN A 76 -4.37 -1.15 -12.06
N ARG A 77 -3.96 -0.03 -12.67
CA ARG A 77 -3.30 1.06 -11.96
C ARG A 77 -4.21 1.70 -10.91
N LEU A 78 -5.50 1.90 -11.24
CA LEU A 78 -6.51 2.37 -10.29
C LEU A 78 -6.78 1.34 -9.18
N ALA A 79 -6.82 0.05 -9.52
CA ALA A 79 -6.96 -1.02 -8.54
C ALA A 79 -5.80 -1.02 -7.55
N GLY A 80 -4.56 -0.79 -8.00
CA GLY A 80 -3.40 -0.59 -7.13
C GLY A 80 -3.59 0.57 -6.15
N LEU A 81 -4.06 1.73 -6.63
CA LEU A 81 -4.38 2.89 -5.77
C LEU A 81 -5.46 2.57 -4.72
N TYR A 82 -6.54 1.92 -5.15
CA TYR A 82 -7.66 1.59 -4.29
C TYR A 82 -7.28 0.54 -3.25
N CYS A 83 -6.49 -0.46 -3.64
CA CYS A 83 -5.93 -1.46 -2.73
C CYS A 83 -5.05 -0.81 -1.67
N LEU A 84 -4.15 0.09 -2.08
CA LEU A 84 -3.27 0.85 -1.21
C LEU A 84 -4.05 1.65 -0.15
N TYR A 85 -5.12 2.34 -0.58
CA TYR A 85 -6.03 3.05 0.33
C TYR A 85 -6.74 2.11 1.32
N CYS A 86 -7.29 0.99 0.84
CA CYS A 86 -8.00 0.04 1.69
C CYS A 86 -7.08 -0.62 2.71
N LEU A 87 -5.87 -1.04 2.31
CA LEU A 87 -4.87 -1.61 3.22
C LEU A 87 -4.52 -0.63 4.33
N TYR A 88 -4.33 0.65 4.02
CA TYR A 88 -4.02 1.64 5.05
C TYR A 88 -5.18 1.83 6.04
N GLU A 89 -6.41 1.99 5.55
CA GLU A 89 -7.59 2.23 6.41
C GLU A 89 -7.93 1.00 7.26
N CYS A 90 -7.72 -0.21 6.74
CA CYS A 90 -8.08 -1.46 7.40
C CYS A 90 -6.96 -2.08 8.24
N GLN A 91 -5.75 -1.49 8.26
CA GLN A 91 -4.64 -2.08 8.99
C GLN A 91 -4.95 -2.19 10.50
N PRO A 92 -4.58 -3.31 11.15
CA PRO A 92 -4.91 -3.57 12.54
C PRO A 92 -3.97 -2.87 13.55
N TYR A 93 -3.06 -2.03 13.06
CA TYR A 93 -1.98 -1.44 13.86
C TYR A 93 -2.31 -0.03 14.34
N LYS A 94 -1.93 0.25 15.60
CA LYS A 94 -2.03 1.58 16.22
C LYS A 94 -0.68 1.92 16.87
N PRO A 95 -0.03 3.04 16.49
CA PRO A 95 -0.40 3.92 15.38
C PRO A 95 -0.27 3.20 14.02
N GLN A 96 -0.96 3.72 13.00
CA GLN A 96 -0.95 3.16 11.65
C GLN A 96 0.44 3.32 11.00
N PHE A 97 0.91 2.29 10.30
CA PHE A 97 2.08 2.37 9.43
C PHE A 97 1.75 3.27 8.23
N LYS A 98 2.62 4.25 7.99
CA LYS A 98 2.54 5.14 6.82
C LYS A 98 3.00 4.42 5.57
N ILE A 99 2.41 4.78 4.44
CA ILE A 99 2.81 4.31 3.12
C ILE A 99 4.09 5.04 2.72
N TYR A 100 5.18 4.31 2.54
CA TYR A 100 6.39 4.89 1.98
C TYR A 100 6.23 5.14 0.48
N LEU A 101 6.63 6.31 -0.01
CA LEU A 101 6.78 6.60 -1.43
C LEU A 101 8.14 7.22 -1.70
N SER A 102 8.84 6.68 -2.68
CA SER A 102 10.00 7.31 -3.31
C SER A 102 9.58 8.54 -4.12
N LEU A 103 10.57 9.37 -4.47
CA LEU A 103 10.35 10.54 -5.33
C LEU A 103 9.78 10.15 -6.71
N GLU A 104 10.18 9.00 -7.25
CA GLU A 104 9.68 8.51 -8.54
C GLU A 104 8.22 8.09 -8.44
N GLU A 105 7.87 7.29 -7.43
CA GLU A 105 6.49 6.85 -7.19
C GLU A 105 5.56 8.03 -6.91
N CYS A 106 6.06 9.10 -6.27
CA CYS A 106 5.31 10.34 -6.10
C CYS A 106 4.99 11.04 -7.42
N ARG A 107 5.94 11.08 -8.35
CA ARG A 107 5.71 11.63 -9.70
C ARG A 107 4.69 10.78 -10.44
N GLN A 108 4.80 9.46 -10.37
CA GLN A 108 3.85 8.54 -11.00
C GLN A 108 2.45 8.65 -10.40
N LEU A 109 2.31 8.82 -9.08
CA LEU A 109 1.03 9.09 -8.43
C LEU A 109 0.42 10.41 -8.93
N LYS A 110 1.23 11.46 -9.08
CA LYS A 110 0.78 12.74 -9.66
C LYS A 110 0.29 12.53 -11.10
N ASP A 111 1.00 11.76 -11.91
CA ASP A 111 0.61 11.50 -13.31
C ASP A 111 -0.73 10.76 -13.38
N ILE A 112 -0.98 9.82 -12.47
CA ILE A 112 -2.27 9.14 -12.35
C ILE A 112 -3.40 10.10 -12.00
N VAL A 113 -3.16 11.03 -11.07
CA VAL A 113 -4.14 12.07 -10.72
C VAL A 113 -4.45 12.96 -11.92
N VAL A 114 -3.43 13.37 -12.69
CA VAL A 114 -3.60 14.19 -13.90
C VAL A 114 -4.40 13.44 -14.96
N MET A 115 -4.01 12.20 -15.25
CA MET A 115 -4.69 11.34 -16.22
C MET A 115 -6.14 11.05 -15.79
N ALA A 116 -6.40 10.80 -14.50
CA ALA A 116 -7.75 10.59 -14.00
C ALA A 116 -8.64 11.82 -14.21
N LYS A 117 -8.11 13.03 -13.99
CA LYS A 117 -8.83 14.29 -14.28
C LYS A 117 -9.19 14.40 -15.77
N GLN A 118 -8.25 14.08 -16.65
CA GLN A 118 -8.46 14.12 -18.10
C GLN A 118 -9.54 13.11 -18.55
N ASN A 119 -9.67 11.99 -17.86
CA ASN A 119 -10.68 10.95 -18.12
C ASN A 119 -12.00 11.15 -17.34
N GLY A 120 -12.20 12.30 -16.68
CA GLY A 120 -13.44 12.59 -15.94
C GLY A 120 -13.61 11.82 -14.61
N LEU A 121 -12.57 11.13 -14.13
CA LEU A 121 -12.59 10.32 -12.92
C LEU A 121 -12.33 11.17 -11.67
N GLN A 122 -13.26 12.09 -11.35
CA GLN A 122 -13.11 13.08 -10.27
C GLN A 122 -12.91 12.49 -8.87
N LEU A 123 -13.34 11.23 -8.66
CA LEU A 123 -13.17 10.54 -7.38
C LEU A 123 -11.69 10.28 -7.07
N VAL A 124 -10.85 10.01 -8.09
CA VAL A 124 -9.43 9.67 -7.90
C VAL A 124 -8.64 10.84 -7.32
N PRO A 125 -8.69 12.08 -7.88
CA PRO A 125 -8.08 13.24 -7.25
C PRO A 125 -8.58 13.50 -5.82
N ALA A 126 -9.89 13.35 -5.57
CA ALA A 126 -10.47 13.55 -4.25
C ALA A 126 -9.96 12.51 -3.23
N LEU A 127 -9.79 11.25 -3.67
CA LEU A 127 -9.22 10.19 -2.86
C LEU A 127 -7.76 10.47 -2.51
N VAL A 128 -6.92 10.80 -3.50
CA VAL A 128 -5.50 11.11 -3.25
C VAL A 128 -5.36 12.32 -2.34
N LYS A 129 -6.16 13.37 -2.54
CA LYS A 129 -6.21 14.51 -1.62
C LYS A 129 -6.53 14.08 -0.19
N ARG A 130 -7.56 13.22 0.00
CA ARG A 130 -7.91 12.67 1.32
C ARG A 130 -6.76 11.88 1.94
N MET A 131 -6.02 11.09 1.16
CA MET A 131 -4.85 10.34 1.66
C MET A 131 -3.73 11.28 2.13
N LEU A 132 -3.51 12.38 1.41
CA LEU A 132 -2.56 13.43 1.81
C LEU A 132 -3.03 14.16 3.08
N ASP A 133 -4.30 14.60 3.12
CA ASP A 133 -4.89 15.30 4.26
C ASP A 133 -4.87 14.45 5.55
N LYS A 134 -4.93 13.11 5.41
CA LYS A 134 -4.83 12.14 6.52
C LYS A 134 -3.38 11.77 6.90
N ASP A 135 -2.38 12.40 6.29
CA ASP A 135 -0.96 12.13 6.57
C ASP A 135 -0.58 10.64 6.40
N MET A 136 -1.18 9.99 5.39
CA MET A 136 -0.98 8.57 5.13
C MET A 136 0.41 8.24 4.59
N PHE A 137 1.08 9.20 3.96
CA PHE A 137 2.32 8.99 3.23
C PHE A 137 3.56 9.42 4.03
N LEU A 138 4.65 8.70 3.85
CA LEU A 138 6.00 9.12 4.18
C LEU A 138 6.78 9.26 2.87
N PHE A 139 7.21 10.49 2.56
CA PHE A 139 8.02 10.76 1.38
C PHE A 139 9.50 10.60 1.71
N GLY A 140 10.22 9.83 0.92
CA GLY A 140 11.66 9.64 1.12
C GLY A 140 12.40 9.41 -0.19
N TYR A 141 13.72 9.45 -0.10
CA TYR A 141 14.63 9.01 -1.15
C TYR A 141 15.13 7.62 -0.76
N MET A 142 14.74 6.58 -1.50
CA MET A 142 15.34 5.25 -1.39
C MET A 142 16.10 4.99 -2.69
N ASN A 143 17.42 4.88 -2.60
CA ASN A 143 18.25 4.40 -3.70
C ASN A 143 18.30 2.87 -3.58
N LEU A 144 17.25 2.19 -4.03
CA LEU A 144 17.16 0.71 -3.98
C LEU A 144 18.08 0.01 -5.00
N ILE A 145 18.88 0.76 -5.75
CA ILE A 145 19.80 0.24 -6.77
C ILE A 145 21.04 -0.40 -6.14
N ASP A 146 21.31 -0.11 -4.86
CA ASP A 146 22.44 -0.69 -4.16
C ASP A 146 21.98 -1.90 -3.32
N ASP A 147 22.84 -2.92 -3.21
CA ASP A 147 22.70 -4.22 -2.53
C ASP A 147 22.43 -4.12 -1.00
N ASN A 148 21.97 -2.95 -0.55
CA ASN A 148 21.76 -2.53 0.83
C ASN A 148 20.29 -2.13 1.11
N GLY A 149 19.37 -2.38 0.16
CA GLY A 149 17.95 -2.06 0.28
C GLY A 149 17.30 -2.64 1.54
N ASP A 150 17.61 -3.89 1.88
CA ASP A 150 17.06 -4.57 3.07
C ASP A 150 17.48 -3.87 4.37
N LYS A 151 18.74 -3.43 4.49
CA LYS A 151 19.20 -2.68 5.68
C LYS A 151 18.53 -1.32 5.79
N GLN A 152 18.27 -0.63 4.68
CA GLN A 152 17.61 0.67 4.71
C GLN A 152 16.12 0.56 5.05
N VAL A 153 15.45 -0.50 4.57
CA VAL A 153 14.07 -0.83 4.98
C VAL A 153 14.02 -1.21 6.45
N GLU A 154 15.00 -1.98 6.95
CA GLU A 154 15.13 -2.28 8.37
C GLU A 154 15.35 -1.02 9.22
N GLU A 155 16.19 -0.09 8.79
CA GLU A 155 16.43 1.19 9.48
C GLU A 155 15.18 2.08 9.52
N LEU A 156 14.45 2.19 8.40
CA LEU A 156 13.18 2.90 8.33
C LEU A 156 12.12 2.24 9.21
N THR A 157 12.06 0.91 9.20
CA THR A 157 11.18 0.12 10.05
C THR A 157 11.53 0.30 11.53
N ALA A 158 12.82 0.30 11.87
CA ALA A 158 13.30 0.56 13.22
C ALA A 158 12.96 1.98 13.69
N LEU A 159 13.10 2.98 12.82
CA LEU A 159 12.73 4.36 13.11
C LEU A 159 11.22 4.51 13.33
N GLN A 160 10.40 3.86 12.50
CA GLN A 160 8.95 3.82 12.68
C GLN A 160 8.57 3.09 13.98
N ASN A 161 9.15 1.93 14.26
CA ASN A 161 8.92 1.17 15.49
C ASN A 161 9.32 1.97 16.75
N LYS A 162 10.42 2.74 16.68
CA LYS A 162 10.84 3.62 17.77
C LYS A 162 9.84 4.75 18.01
N ARG A 163 9.28 5.35 16.96
CA ARG A 163 8.22 6.36 17.06
C ARG A 163 6.91 5.78 17.60
N VAL A 164 6.53 4.58 17.17
CA VAL A 164 5.38 3.82 17.69
C VAL A 164 5.54 3.55 19.18
N LYS A 165 6.69 3.01 19.60
CA LYS A 165 6.97 2.70 21.01
C LYS A 165 6.91 3.95 21.87
N PHE A 166 7.54 5.04 21.43
CA PHE A 166 7.47 6.33 22.11
C PHE A 166 6.03 6.86 22.25
N ALA A 167 5.18 6.67 21.23
CA ALA A 167 3.78 7.05 21.30
C ALA A 167 2.98 6.16 22.28
N CYS A 168 3.22 4.84 22.30
CA CYS A 168 2.57 3.93 23.24
C CYS A 168 2.98 4.19 24.69
N ASP A 169 4.26 4.48 24.94
CA ASP A 169 4.79 4.77 26.27
C ASP A 169 4.24 6.08 26.87
N LYS A 170 3.67 6.97 26.03
CA LYS A 170 3.10 8.26 26.46
C LYS A 170 1.66 8.16 26.98
N TYR A 171 1.02 6.99 26.85
CA TYR A 171 -0.34 6.71 27.32
C TYR A 171 -0.40 5.63 28.40
N VAL A 172 0.72 5.41 29.12
CA VAL A 172 0.80 4.60 30.36
C VAL A 172 1.04 5.52 31.54
#